data_AF-A0A960EZM8-F1
#
_entry.id   AF-A0A960EZM8-F1
#
_cell.length_a   1.000
_cell.length_b   1.000
_cell.length_c   1.000
_cell.angle_alpha   90.00
_cell.angle_beta   90.00
_cell.angle_gamma   90.00
#
_symmetry.space_group_name_H-M   'P 1'
#
loop_
_entity.id
_entity.type
_entity.pdbx_description
1 polymer ?
#
loop_
_entity_poly.entity_id
_entity_poly.type
_entity_poly.pdbx_seq_one_letter_code
_entity_poly.pdbx_strand_id
1 'polypeptide(L)'
;FADQIGLRRHEHPTLDEVLAVRADRMGQVRAVLAALTDADMATMSLQSPAPDAPEERFPWHECLRVVMHEEVEHHRYLMRDLALLEGALSGG
;
A
#
# COMPACT_ATOMS: atom_id res chain seq x y z
N PHE A 1 17.90 3.35 -4.29
CA PHE A 1 16.64 3.09 -3.58
C PHE A 1 15.40 3.29 -4.45
N ALA A 2 14.92 4.52 -4.74
CA ALA A 2 13.65 4.73 -5.43
C ALA A 2 13.54 3.96 -6.78
N ASP A 3 14.52 4.12 -7.67
CA ASP A 3 14.52 3.40 -8.95
C ASP A 3 14.66 1.88 -8.81
N GLN A 4 15.35 1.40 -7.77
CA GLN A 4 15.52 -0.04 -7.49
C GLN A 4 14.22 -0.72 -7.03
N ILE A 5 13.30 0.03 -6.43
CA ILE A 5 11.97 -0.45 -6.05
C ILE A 5 10.88 0.04 -7.02
N GLY A 6 11.26 0.53 -8.20
CA GLY A 6 10.34 0.97 -9.25
C GLY A 6 9.65 2.32 -9.01
N LEU A 7 10.06 3.09 -8.00
CA LEU A 7 9.56 4.45 -7.74
C LEU A 7 10.26 5.46 -8.66
N ARG A 8 9.67 5.73 -9.82
CA ARG A 8 10.15 6.73 -10.78
C ARG A 8 9.58 8.12 -10.43
N ARG A 9 10.38 8.94 -9.76
CA ARG A 9 9.96 10.25 -9.20
C ARG A 9 9.54 11.31 -10.24
N HIS A 10 9.88 11.13 -11.50
CA HIS A 10 9.58 12.06 -12.59
C HIS A 10 8.46 11.59 -13.50
N GLU A 11 7.76 10.51 -13.12
CA GLU A 11 6.57 10.07 -13.83
C GLU A 11 5.35 10.83 -13.33
N HIS A 12 4.53 11.26 -14.28
CA HIS A 12 3.27 11.96 -14.02
C HIS A 12 2.13 11.11 -14.61
N PRO A 13 1.79 9.98 -13.97
CA PRO A 13 0.69 9.16 -14.43
C PRO A 13 -0.61 9.95 -14.37
N THR A 14 -1.47 9.71 -15.35
CA THR A 14 -2.84 10.23 -15.35
C THR A 14 -3.64 9.60 -14.21
N LEU A 15 -4.73 10.25 -13.82
CA LEU A 15 -5.62 9.72 -12.78
C LEU A 15 -6.18 8.33 -13.18
N ASP A 16 -6.53 8.15 -14.45
CA ASP A 16 -7.08 6.88 -14.95
C ASP A 16 -6.06 5.74 -14.84
N GLU A 17 -4.78 6.00 -15.15
CA GLU A 17 -3.71 5.02 -14.98
C GLU A 17 -3.53 4.62 -13.50
N VAL A 18 -3.54 5.62 -12.60
CA VAL A 18 -3.44 5.37 -11.16
C VAL A 18 -4.63 4.54 -10.66
N LEU A 19 -5.85 4.89 -11.07
CA LEU A 19 -7.06 4.18 -10.67
C LEU A 19 -7.10 2.75 -11.21
N ALA A 20 -6.65 2.52 -12.45
CA ALA A 20 -6.56 1.19 -13.04
C ALA A 20 -5.59 0.29 -12.28
N VAL A 21 -4.38 0.79 -11.98
CA VAL A 21 -3.40 0.06 -11.16
C VAL A 21 -3.94 -0.22 -9.76
N ARG A 22 -4.59 0.76 -9.13
CA ARG A 22 -5.19 0.57 -7.81
C ARG A 22 -6.28 -0.50 -7.83
N ALA A 23 -7.16 -0.50 -8.83
CA ALA A 23 -8.22 -1.49 -8.96
C ALA A 23 -7.65 -2.91 -9.10
N ASP A 24 -6.62 -3.10 -9.93
CA ASP A 24 -5.91 -4.37 -10.10
C ASP A 24 -5.29 -4.86 -8.78
N ARG A 25 -4.51 -4.00 -8.10
CA ARG A 25 -3.85 -4.36 -6.83
C ARG A 25 -4.84 -4.69 -5.72
N MET A 26 -5.93 -3.93 -5.61
CA MET A 26 -7.00 -4.24 -4.66
C MET A 26 -7.72 -5.56 -5.00
N GLY A 27 -7.82 -5.92 -6.29
CA GLY A 27 -8.30 -7.23 -6.71
C GLY A 27 -7.41 -8.36 -6.20
N GLN A 28 -6.10 -8.21 -6.34
CA GLN A 28 -5.11 -9.19 -5.87
C GLN A 28 -5.14 -9.33 -4.34
N VAL A 29 -5.17 -8.23 -3.59
CA VAL A 29 -5.27 -8.25 -2.12
C VAL A 29 -6.54 -8.98 -1.67
N ARG A 30 -7.69 -8.68 -2.28
CA ARG A 30 -8.95 -9.38 -1.97
C ARG A 30 -8.87 -10.88 -2.26
N ALA A 31 -8.24 -11.27 -3.36
CA ALA A 31 -8.07 -12.69 -3.70
C ALA A 31 -7.19 -13.42 -2.67
N VAL A 32 -6.09 -12.79 -2.21
CA VAL A 32 -5.24 -13.34 -1.14
C VAL A 32 -6.04 -13.50 0.16
N LEU A 33 -6.74 -12.45 0.60
CA LEU A 33 -7.55 -12.49 1.81
C LEU A 33 -8.65 -13.56 1.76
N ALA A 34 -9.27 -13.78 0.60
CA ALA A 34 -10.30 -14.79 0.43
C ALA A 34 -9.77 -16.23 0.51
N ALA A 35 -8.48 -16.43 0.24
CA ALA A 35 -7.84 -17.75 0.24
C ALA A 35 -7.06 -18.06 1.53
N LEU A 36 -6.73 -17.04 2.33
CA LEU A 36 -5.96 -17.19 3.56
C LEU A 36 -6.70 -18.02 4.61
N THR A 37 -5.97 -18.95 5.23
CA THR A 37 -6.43 -19.72 6.38
C THR A 37 -5.73 -19.28 7.66
N ASP A 38 -6.28 -19.64 8.81
CA ASP A 38 -5.63 -19.39 10.11
C ASP A 38 -4.24 -20.05 10.21
N ALA A 39 -4.06 -21.20 9.55
CA ALA A 39 -2.77 -21.89 9.50
C ALA A 39 -1.73 -21.08 8.71
N ASP A 40 -2.14 -20.46 7.59
CA ASP A 40 -1.26 -19.63 6.77
C ASP A 40 -0.78 -18.39 7.54
N MET A 41 -1.66 -17.79 8.36
CA MET A 41 -1.38 -16.60 9.16
C MET A 41 -0.26 -16.78 10.19
N ALA A 42 0.01 -18.00 10.62
CA ALA A 42 1.10 -18.34 11.54
C ALA A 42 2.44 -18.62 10.82
N THR A 43 2.43 -18.75 9.49
CA THR A 43 3.66 -19.02 8.73
C THR A 43 4.52 -17.75 8.60
N MET A 44 5.81 -17.93 8.34
CA MET A 44 6.74 -16.82 8.13
C MET A 44 6.73 -16.35 6.67
N SER A 45 7.04 -15.07 6.46
CA SER A 45 7.23 -14.50 5.12
C SER A 45 8.39 -15.20 4.40
N LEU A 46 8.22 -15.38 3.08
CA LEU A 46 9.22 -16.05 2.24
C LEU A 46 10.44 -15.16 1.93
N GLN A 47 10.26 -13.84 2.02
CA GLN A 47 11.26 -12.85 1.64
C GLN A 47 11.29 -11.72 2.68
N SER A 48 12.44 -11.04 2.75
CA SER A 48 12.58 -9.78 3.47
C SER A 48 11.67 -8.71 2.82
N PRO A 49 11.05 -7.81 3.60
CA PRO A 49 10.09 -6.83 3.09
C PRO A 49 10.70 -5.82 2.12
N ALA A 50 12.02 -5.66 2.07
CA ALA A 50 12.69 -4.79 1.10
C ALA A 50 14.07 -5.32 0.69
N PRO A 51 14.56 -5.01 -0.53
CA PRO A 51 15.87 -5.45 -1.02
C PRO A 51 17.05 -5.06 -0.12
N ASP A 52 16.96 -3.92 0.57
CA ASP A 52 18.03 -3.36 1.41
C ASP A 52 17.72 -3.47 2.92
N ALA A 53 16.61 -4.12 3.30
CA ALA A 53 16.31 -4.39 4.70
C ALA A 53 17.17 -5.57 5.20
N PRO A 54 17.51 -5.62 6.51
CA PRO A 54 18.06 -6.84 7.11
C PRO A 54 17.25 -8.07 6.70
N GLU A 55 17.90 -9.23 6.57
CA GLU A 55 17.20 -10.47 6.25
C GLU A 55 16.34 -10.90 7.44
N GLU A 56 15.15 -10.32 7.52
CA GLU A 56 14.18 -10.52 8.58
C GLU A 56 12.90 -11.08 7.97
N ARG A 57 12.37 -12.12 8.61
CA ARG A 57 11.12 -12.77 8.21
C ARG A 57 10.11 -12.51 9.31
N PHE A 58 8.90 -12.16 8.92
CA PHE A 58 7.82 -11.85 9.84
C PHE A 58 6.69 -12.86 9.70
N PRO A 59 5.93 -13.15 10.76
CA PRO A 59 4.68 -13.87 10.63
C PRO A 59 3.73 -13.17 9.65
N TRP A 60 3.00 -13.93 8.83
CA TRP A 60 2.08 -13.37 7.84
C TRP A 60 1.04 -12.42 8.44
N HIS A 61 0.54 -12.71 9.64
CA HIS A 61 -0.41 -11.84 10.33
C HIS A 61 0.18 -10.47 10.68
N GLU A 62 1.48 -10.38 11.01
CA GLU A 62 2.13 -9.10 11.28
C GLU A 62 2.30 -8.29 10.00
N CYS A 63 2.72 -8.92 8.91
CA CYS A 63 2.78 -8.27 7.59
C CYS A 63 1.42 -7.72 7.19
N LEU A 64 0.36 -8.52 7.34
CA LEU A 64 -0.99 -8.09 6.97
C LEU A 64 -1.47 -6.93 7.85
N ARG A 65 -1.18 -6.97 9.15
CA ARG A 65 -1.48 -5.88 10.08
C ARG A 65 -0.83 -4.57 9.65
N VAL A 66 0.44 -4.61 9.21
CA VAL A 66 1.15 -3.42 8.71
C VAL A 66 0.46 -2.86 7.47
N VAL A 67 0.21 -3.69 6.45
CA VAL A 67 -0.47 -3.25 5.21
C VAL A 67 -1.82 -2.60 5.52
N MET A 68 -2.64 -3.24 6.36
CA MET A 68 -3.96 -2.70 6.72
C MET A 68 -3.87 -1.38 7.49
N HIS A 69 -2.89 -1.24 8.39
CA HIS A 69 -2.69 0.00 9.12
C HIS A 69 -2.20 1.11 8.18
N GLU A 70 -1.22 0.83 7.31
CA GLU A 70 -0.72 1.81 6.35
C GLU A 70 -1.82 2.31 5.41
N GLU A 71 -2.70 1.44 4.92
CA GLU A 71 -3.84 1.85 4.09
C GLU A 71 -4.78 2.82 4.82
N VAL A 72 -5.02 2.60 6.11
CA VAL A 72 -5.83 3.52 6.94
C VAL A 72 -5.12 4.86 7.12
N GLU A 73 -3.83 4.87 7.43
CA GLU A 73 -3.08 6.11 7.59
C GLU A 73 -2.96 6.89 6.27
N HIS A 74 -2.71 6.21 5.16
CA HIS A 74 -2.72 6.82 3.82
C HIS A 74 -4.07 7.46 3.51
N HIS A 75 -5.18 6.78 3.81
CA HIS A 75 -6.50 7.36 3.62
C HIS A 75 -6.72 8.60 4.50
N ARG A 76 -6.27 8.57 5.76
CA ARG A 76 -6.36 9.73 6.67
C ARG A 76 -5.58 10.93 6.12
N TYR A 77 -4.36 10.73 5.64
CA TYR A 77 -3.57 11.81 5.04
C TYR A 77 -4.21 12.35 3.76
N LEU A 78 -4.73 11.48 2.89
CA LEU A 78 -5.43 11.89 1.67
C LEU A 78 -6.64 12.76 1.99
N MET A 79 -7.46 12.34 2.96
CA MET A 79 -8.66 13.10 3.35
C MET A 79 -8.32 14.44 3.99
N ARG A 80 -7.27 14.51 4.81
CA ARG A 80 -6.76 15.77 5.38
C ARG A 80 -6.35 16.73 4.27
N ASP A 81 -5.56 16.25 3.32
CA ASP A 81 -4.98 17.10 2.27
C ASP A 81 -6.05 17.55 1.28
N LEU A 82 -7.02 16.67 0.95
CA LEU A 82 -8.18 17.03 0.16
C LEU A 82 -8.99 18.16 0.82
N ALA A 83 -9.28 18.05 2.12
CA ALA A 83 -10.00 19.09 2.85
C ALA A 83 -9.28 20.44 2.85
N LEU A 84 -7.94 20.44 2.91
CA LEU A 84 -7.14 21.66 2.78
C LEU A 84 -7.26 22.29 1.38
N LEU A 85 -7.24 21.47 0.32
CA LEU A 85 -7.40 21.92 -1.06
C LEU A 85 -8.80 22.49 -1.31
N GLU A 86 -9.84 21.81 -0.85
CA GLU A 86 -11.24 22.25 -0.97
C GLU A 86 -11.47 23.57 -0.20
N GLY A 87 -10.88 23.70 0.98
CA GLY A 87 -10.92 24.93 1.77
C GLY A 87 -10.21 26.10 1.07
N ALA A 88 -9.05 25.85 0.45
CA ALA A 88 -8.34 26.87 -0.33
C ALA A 88 -9.12 27.32 -1.56
N LEU A 89 -9.80 26.40 -2.25
CA LEU A 89 -10.64 26.68 -3.41
C LEU A 89 -11.92 27.46 -3.06
N SER A 90 -12.44 27.29 -1.85
CA SER A 90 -13.68 27.95 -1.40
C SER A 90 -13.45 29.32 -0.73
N GLY A 91 -12.21 29.61 -0.34
CA GLY A 91 -11.81 30.84 0.36
C GLY A 91 -11.16 31.91 -0.52
N GLY A 92 -11.08 31.72 -1.84
CA GLY A 92 -10.63 32.71 -2.83
C GLY A 92 -11.78 33.22 -3.68
#